data_AF-A0A7X4K7G4-F1
#
_entry.id   AF-A0A7X4K7G4-F1
#
_cell.length_a   1.000
_cell.length_b   1.000
_cell.length_c   1.000
_cell.angle_alpha   90.00
_cell.angle_beta   90.00
_cell.angle_gamma   90.00
#
_symmetry.space_group_name_H-M   'P 1'
#
loop_
_entity.id
_entity.type
_entity.pdbx_description
1 polymer ?
#
loop_
_entity_poly.entity_id
_entity_poly.type
_entity_poly.pdbx_seq_one_letter_code
_entity_poly.pdbx_strand_id
1 'polypeptide(L)'
;MRGADLHGLDWDSAVNFAQGWYAAHAGWPHRAPLPNRADKPAPSLVEAYDRGFADGGGDPSDLFDAARRANRVAEPATGTAAGVAHRQSGRLPISQWAAPSDQAPPVSWPRRLLVLSTPDMHRTPLTERSKRSAPSAFELARAGGREDLTILLLSARAGFTLAGVEAEADSACLTPARADELISDPSQCDAITALLAGRQFDDILVSAHGDYLRVIDAFSVMFPLCRTMARTRNSPLQQRAHLRTWLDRGRAPGTNIGAGHIRWSKVAQGLSAKLGEFVVRYAGPASQRGHLIHMMLTDGSLATGYVTAAREPLAPDIWISSKARLREEMTLALRRFGGATRLAGNADLFSGT
;
A
#
# COMPACT_ATOMS: atom_id res chain seq x y z
N MET A 1 28.17 16.26 -7.05
CA MET A 1 27.15 17.11 -7.68
C MET A 1 27.66 17.55 -9.05
N ARG A 2 27.70 16.66 -10.06
CA ARG A 2 28.44 16.93 -11.32
C ARG A 2 27.84 18.07 -12.17
N GLY A 3 26.52 18.25 -12.17
CA GLY A 3 25.87 19.31 -12.94
C GLY A 3 26.15 20.73 -12.42
N ALA A 4 26.30 20.89 -11.10
CA ALA A 4 26.66 22.18 -10.49
C ALA A 4 28.12 22.55 -10.76
N ASP A 5 29.01 21.55 -10.79
CA ASP A 5 30.44 21.73 -11.08
C ASP A 5 30.69 22.12 -12.55
N LEU A 6 29.82 21.69 -13.49
CA LEU A 6 29.95 21.94 -14.94
C LEU A 6 29.24 23.20 -15.43
N HIS A 7 28.08 23.56 -14.85
CA HIS A 7 27.25 24.68 -15.33
C HIS A 7 27.20 25.88 -14.36
N GLY A 8 27.90 25.81 -13.22
CA GLY A 8 28.01 26.93 -12.29
C GLY A 8 26.65 27.38 -11.72
N LEU A 9 26.38 28.69 -11.79
CA LEU A 9 25.13 29.31 -11.29
C LEU A 9 23.97 29.27 -12.29
N ASP A 10 24.17 28.71 -13.50
CA ASP A 10 23.09 28.54 -14.47
C ASP A 10 22.23 27.32 -14.10
N TRP A 11 21.25 27.61 -13.24
CA TRP A 11 20.33 26.64 -12.67
C TRP A 11 19.57 25.83 -13.73
N ASP A 12 19.14 26.48 -14.82
CA ASP A 12 18.34 25.83 -15.84
C ASP A 12 19.17 24.82 -16.65
N SER A 13 20.41 25.16 -16.98
CA SER A 13 21.35 24.23 -17.62
C SER A 13 21.74 23.07 -16.69
N ALA A 14 21.99 23.34 -15.40
CA ALA A 14 22.32 22.31 -14.43
C ALA A 14 21.16 21.31 -14.21
N VAL A 15 19.92 21.79 -14.20
CA VAL A 15 18.72 20.95 -14.09
C VAL A 15 18.55 20.09 -15.35
N ASN A 16 18.70 20.66 -16.54
CA ASN A 16 18.57 19.90 -17.79
C ASN A 16 19.67 18.84 -17.93
N PHE A 17 20.91 19.15 -17.55
CA PHE A 17 21.98 18.17 -17.45
C PHE A 17 21.63 17.01 -16.50
N ALA A 18 21.17 17.31 -15.28
CA ALA A 18 20.79 16.28 -14.31
C ALA A 18 19.63 15.40 -14.81
N GLN A 19 18.68 15.99 -15.55
CA GLN A 19 17.58 15.26 -16.17
C GLN A 19 18.04 14.32 -17.28
N GLY A 20 18.95 14.78 -18.15
CA GLY A 20 19.55 13.92 -19.18
C GLY A 20 20.27 12.73 -18.55
N TRP A 21 21.09 12.99 -17.54
CA TRP A 21 21.84 11.96 -16.82
C TRP A 21 20.93 10.93 -16.13
N TYR A 22 19.86 11.40 -15.48
CA TYR A 22 18.89 10.53 -14.84
C TYR A 22 18.07 9.73 -15.86
N ALA A 23 17.68 10.33 -16.99
CA ALA A 23 16.97 9.61 -18.05
C ALA A 23 17.82 8.48 -18.64
N ALA A 24 19.13 8.70 -18.81
CA ALA A 24 20.06 7.67 -19.22
C ALA A 24 20.15 6.54 -18.17
N HIS A 25 20.35 6.89 -16.89
CA HIS A 25 20.46 5.94 -15.77
C HIS A 25 19.18 5.16 -15.46
N ALA A 26 18.00 5.74 -15.71
CA ALA A 26 16.72 5.09 -15.47
C ALA A 26 16.26 4.21 -16.66
N GLY A 27 17.06 4.11 -17.73
CA GLY A 27 16.72 3.36 -18.94
C GLY A 27 15.62 4.02 -19.78
N TRP A 28 15.40 5.33 -19.64
CA TRP A 28 14.37 6.03 -20.39
C TRP A 28 14.84 6.39 -21.81
N PRO A 29 13.91 6.55 -22.78
CA PRO A 29 14.23 7.13 -24.08
C PRO A 29 14.81 8.54 -23.92
N HIS A 30 15.66 8.95 -24.86
CA HIS A 30 16.08 10.35 -25.00
C HIS A 30 14.83 11.23 -25.22
N ARG A 31 14.75 12.36 -24.51
CA ARG A 31 13.61 13.27 -24.57
C ARG A 31 14.07 14.68 -24.93
N ALA A 32 13.19 15.46 -25.54
CA ALA A 32 13.42 16.90 -25.64
C ALA A 32 13.46 17.53 -24.22
N PRO A 33 14.33 18.53 -23.99
CA PRO A 33 14.34 19.29 -22.74
C PRO A 33 12.96 19.90 -22.48
N LEU A 34 12.64 20.12 -21.21
CA LEU A 34 11.39 20.82 -20.87
C LEU A 34 11.41 22.22 -21.51
N PRO A 35 10.33 22.64 -22.19
CA PRO A 35 10.23 24.02 -22.62
C PRO A 35 10.16 24.90 -21.37
N ASN A 36 11.10 25.82 -21.22
CA ASN A 36 10.79 27.06 -20.49
C ASN A 36 9.66 27.78 -21.25
N ARG A 37 9.01 28.78 -20.66
CA ARG A 37 7.78 29.49 -21.15
C ARG A 37 7.75 29.97 -22.62
N ALA A 38 8.79 29.74 -23.43
CA ALA A 38 8.80 29.91 -24.88
C ALA A 38 8.67 28.56 -25.61
N ASP A 39 7.94 28.54 -26.72
CA ASP A 39 7.58 27.32 -27.48
C ASP A 39 8.76 26.51 -28.06
N LYS A 40 10.02 26.97 -27.89
CA LYS A 40 11.23 26.22 -28.23
C LYS A 40 12.29 26.37 -27.12
N PRO A 41 12.86 25.26 -26.61
CA PRO A 41 13.95 25.32 -25.65
C PRO A 41 15.17 25.98 -26.28
N ALA A 42 15.87 26.81 -25.50
CA ALA A 42 17.11 27.44 -25.95
C ALA A 42 18.16 26.37 -26.30
N PRO A 43 19.00 26.57 -27.35
CA PRO A 43 20.01 25.59 -27.75
C PRO A 43 20.94 25.14 -26.62
N SER A 44 21.29 26.04 -25.70
CA SER A 44 22.12 25.73 -24.54
C SER A 44 21.49 24.71 -23.56
N LEU A 45 20.16 24.71 -23.43
CA LEU A 45 19.45 23.74 -22.58
C LEU A 45 19.38 22.35 -23.24
N VAL A 46 19.28 22.34 -24.57
CA VAL A 46 19.35 21.10 -25.37
C VAL A 46 20.74 20.49 -25.24
N GLU A 47 21.79 21.29 -25.43
CA GLU A 47 23.17 20.82 -25.26
C GLU A 47 23.47 20.33 -23.84
N ALA A 48 22.93 20.99 -22.81
CA ALA A 48 23.09 20.55 -21.43
C ALA A 48 22.41 19.20 -21.16
N TYR A 49 21.19 19.00 -21.66
CA TYR A 49 20.47 17.73 -21.57
C TYR A 49 21.19 16.61 -22.32
N ASP A 50 21.61 16.87 -23.56
CA ASP A 50 22.31 15.90 -24.42
C ASP A 50 23.62 15.45 -23.78
N ARG A 51 24.38 16.39 -23.22
CA ARG A 51 25.61 16.08 -22.49
C ARG A 51 25.33 15.27 -21.23
N GLY A 52 24.31 15.63 -20.47
CA GLY A 52 23.88 14.85 -19.31
C GLY A 52 23.51 13.41 -19.68
N PHE A 53 22.77 13.24 -20.78
CA PHE A 53 22.34 11.93 -21.27
C PHE A 53 23.53 11.07 -21.74
N ALA A 54 24.47 11.66 -22.48
CA ALA A 54 25.69 11.00 -22.90
C ALA A 54 26.59 10.61 -21.70
N ASP A 55 26.79 11.53 -20.75
CA ASP A 55 27.55 11.28 -19.51
C ASP A 55 26.88 10.24 -18.60
N GLY A 56 25.57 10.07 -18.74
CA GLY A 56 24.79 9.02 -18.10
C GLY A 56 24.87 7.66 -18.82
N GLY A 57 25.62 7.58 -19.93
CA GLY A 57 25.84 6.36 -20.71
C GLY A 57 24.76 6.06 -21.76
N GLY A 58 23.93 7.04 -22.12
CA GLY A 58 22.95 6.92 -23.21
C GLY A 58 23.52 7.32 -24.57
N ASP A 59 23.04 6.65 -25.62
CA ASP A 59 23.42 6.90 -27.01
C ASP A 59 22.16 7.16 -27.86
N PRO A 60 21.88 8.43 -28.26
CA PRO A 60 20.70 8.76 -29.04
C PRO A 60 20.76 8.24 -30.49
N SER A 61 21.93 7.80 -30.97
CA SER A 61 22.09 7.23 -32.31
C SER A 61 21.76 5.75 -32.38
N ASP A 62 21.69 5.07 -31.24
CA ASP A 62 21.31 3.66 -31.14
C ASP A 62 19.81 3.48 -30.87
N LEU A 63 19.10 2.93 -31.86
CA LEU A 63 17.65 2.72 -31.82
C LEU A 63 17.19 1.78 -30.68
N PHE A 64 18.10 0.94 -30.16
CA PHE A 64 17.82 0.02 -29.04
C PHE A 64 18.47 0.46 -27.72
N ASP A 65 19.06 1.66 -27.66
CA ASP A 65 19.80 2.17 -26.49
C ASP A 65 18.94 2.14 -25.21
N ALA A 66 17.72 2.66 -25.30
CA ALA A 66 16.79 2.68 -24.17
C ALA A 66 16.46 1.26 -23.66
N ALA A 67 16.23 0.30 -24.56
CA ALA A 67 15.95 -1.08 -24.19
C ALA A 67 17.17 -1.76 -23.53
N ARG A 68 18.37 -1.54 -24.08
CA ARG A 68 19.62 -2.07 -23.54
C ARG A 68 19.93 -1.49 -22.15
N ARG A 69 19.73 -0.19 -21.97
CA ARG A 69 19.91 0.47 -20.67
C ARG A 69 18.86 0.04 -19.65
N ALA A 70 17.58 -0.07 -20.05
CA ALA A 70 16.53 -0.59 -19.17
C ALA A 70 16.84 -2.03 -18.69
N ASN A 71 17.37 -2.87 -19.57
CA ASN A 71 17.78 -4.23 -19.20
C ASN A 71 19.01 -4.25 -18.28
N ARG A 72 20.02 -3.40 -18.52
CA ARG A 72 21.17 -3.25 -17.60
C ARG A 72 20.80 -2.68 -16.24
N VAL A 73 19.80 -1.80 -16.16
CA VAL A 73 19.26 -1.29 -14.89
C VAL A 73 18.48 -2.37 -14.13
N ALA A 74 17.86 -3.30 -14.85
CA ALA A 74 17.17 -4.45 -14.26
C ALA A 74 18.14 -5.55 -13.80
N GLU A 75 19.37 -5.59 -14.31
CA GLU A 75 20.42 -6.48 -13.83
C GLU A 75 21.00 -5.95 -12.50
N PRO A 76 20.91 -6.71 -11.39
CA PRO A 76 21.55 -6.31 -10.15
C PRO A 76 23.06 -6.26 -10.34
N ALA A 77 23.65 -5.09 -10.08
CA ALA A 77 25.09 -4.86 -10.14
C ALA A 77 25.83 -5.95 -9.36
N THR A 78 26.51 -6.84 -10.07
CA THR A 78 27.29 -7.93 -9.48
C THR A 78 28.61 -7.35 -9.01
N GLY A 79 28.58 -6.72 -7.84
CA GLY A 79 29.76 -6.26 -7.11
C GLY A 79 30.32 -7.41 -6.27
N THR A 80 31.49 -7.89 -6.65
CA THR A 80 32.32 -8.87 -5.94
C THR A 80 32.54 -8.47 -4.48
N ALA A 81 32.06 -9.28 -3.55
CA ALA A 81 32.61 -9.40 -2.20
C ALA A 81 32.54 -10.87 -1.77
N ALA A 82 33.71 -11.48 -1.59
CA ALA A 82 33.84 -12.78 -0.96
C ALA A 82 33.48 -12.64 0.53
N GLY A 83 32.44 -13.35 0.98
CA GLY A 83 32.02 -13.37 2.37
C GLY A 83 30.64 -13.99 2.55
N VAL A 84 30.64 -15.28 2.93
CA VAL A 84 29.49 -16.11 3.32
C VAL A 84 28.41 -16.24 2.24
N ALA A 85 28.42 -17.39 1.56
CA ALA A 85 27.33 -17.82 0.68
C ALA A 85 26.04 -18.04 1.49
N HIS A 86 25.30 -16.96 1.74
CA HIS A 86 23.88 -17.07 2.05
C HIS A 86 23.23 -17.55 0.75
N ARG A 87 22.73 -18.80 0.75
CA ARG A 87 22.02 -19.38 -0.39
C ARG A 87 20.99 -18.35 -0.86
N GLN A 88 21.20 -17.78 -2.04
CA GLN A 88 20.21 -16.91 -2.66
C GLN A 88 18.97 -17.77 -2.91
N SER A 89 18.04 -17.72 -1.96
CA SER A 89 16.69 -18.18 -2.16
C SER A 89 16.13 -17.38 -3.33
N GLY A 90 15.53 -18.04 -4.33
CA GLY A 90 14.85 -17.37 -5.45
C GLY A 90 13.63 -16.53 -5.03
N ARG A 91 13.52 -16.18 -3.74
CA ARG A 91 12.50 -15.33 -3.16
C ARG A 91 12.99 -13.89 -3.18
N LEU A 92 12.14 -12.99 -3.68
CA LEU A 92 12.39 -11.57 -3.57
C LEU A 92 12.44 -11.17 -2.08
N PRO A 93 13.45 -10.41 -1.64
CA PRO A 93 13.45 -9.85 -0.29
C PRO A 93 12.21 -8.98 -0.07
N ILE A 94 11.80 -8.83 1.18
CA ILE A 94 10.56 -8.12 1.56
C ILE A 94 10.60 -6.67 1.06
N SER A 95 11.76 -6.02 1.09
CA SER A 95 11.97 -4.69 0.50
C SER A 95 11.59 -4.59 -0.99
N GLN A 96 11.60 -5.69 -1.73
CA GLN A 96 11.19 -5.72 -3.15
C GLN A 96 9.71 -6.06 -3.36
N TRP A 97 8.96 -6.46 -2.33
CA TRP A 97 7.53 -6.77 -2.45
C TRP A 97 6.69 -5.56 -2.82
N ALA A 98 5.69 -5.73 -3.69
CA ALA A 98 4.84 -4.65 -4.17
C ALA A 98 4.04 -3.97 -3.03
N ALA A 99 3.56 -2.75 -3.28
CA ALA A 99 2.57 -2.13 -2.40
C ALA A 99 1.24 -2.92 -2.46
N PRO A 100 0.45 -2.96 -1.37
CA PRO A 100 -0.85 -3.62 -1.41
C PRO A 100 -1.78 -2.91 -2.41
N SER A 101 -2.47 -3.72 -3.19
CA SER A 101 -3.46 -3.28 -4.18
C SER A 101 -4.83 -3.87 -3.88
N ASP A 102 -5.87 -3.38 -4.52
CA ASP A 102 -7.23 -3.92 -4.40
C ASP A 102 -7.53 -5.08 -5.36
N GLN A 103 -6.53 -5.52 -6.14
CA GLN A 103 -6.69 -6.58 -7.13
C GLN A 103 -6.71 -7.98 -6.49
N ALA A 104 -6.00 -8.17 -5.37
CA ALA A 104 -5.91 -9.49 -4.76
C ALA A 104 -7.24 -9.89 -4.12
N PRO A 105 -7.62 -11.18 -4.16
CA PRO A 105 -8.91 -11.60 -3.62
C PRO A 105 -8.95 -11.48 -2.09
N PRO A 106 -10.12 -11.23 -1.49
CA PRO A 106 -10.29 -11.19 -0.04
C PRO A 106 -9.81 -12.47 0.66
N VAL A 107 -9.24 -12.32 1.86
CA VAL A 107 -8.69 -13.44 2.66
C VAL A 107 -9.23 -13.36 4.09
N SER A 108 -9.54 -14.52 4.67
CA SER A 108 -10.08 -14.59 6.03
C SER A 108 -9.04 -14.15 7.06
N TRP A 109 -9.43 -13.34 8.05
CA TRP A 109 -8.54 -12.85 9.12
C TRP A 109 -7.54 -13.87 9.69
N PRO A 110 -7.94 -15.12 10.07
CA PRO A 110 -7.01 -16.13 10.58
C PRO A 110 -5.91 -16.57 9.59
N ARG A 111 -6.10 -16.32 8.29
CA ARG A 111 -5.14 -16.65 7.22
C ARG A 111 -4.31 -15.45 6.78
N ARG A 112 -4.30 -14.38 7.57
CA ARG A 112 -3.57 -13.15 7.27
C ARG A 112 -2.49 -12.90 8.32
N LEU A 113 -1.33 -12.47 7.85
CA LEU A 113 -0.20 -12.07 8.67
C LEU A 113 0.10 -10.59 8.44
N LEU A 114 0.13 -9.82 9.52
CA LEU A 114 0.59 -8.43 9.51
C LEU A 114 1.89 -8.36 10.30
N VAL A 115 2.95 -7.83 9.68
CA VAL A 115 4.22 -7.55 10.38
C VAL A 115 4.31 -6.07 10.61
N LEU A 116 4.47 -5.65 11.87
CA LEU A 116 4.58 -4.27 12.29
C LEU A 116 5.95 -4.03 12.92
N SER A 117 6.38 -2.77 12.92
CA SER A 117 7.55 -2.29 13.65
C SER A 117 7.13 -1.48 14.89
N THR A 118 8.01 -1.27 15.87
CA THR A 118 7.67 -0.45 17.05
C THR A 118 7.00 0.90 16.70
N PRO A 119 7.45 1.68 15.69
CA PRO A 119 6.77 2.91 15.28
C PRO A 119 5.29 2.74 14.89
N ASP A 120 4.90 1.57 14.38
CA ASP A 120 3.53 1.25 14.00
C ASP A 120 2.59 1.06 15.20
N MET A 121 3.14 0.92 16.42
CA MET A 121 2.38 0.86 17.68
C MET A 121 1.92 2.24 18.14
N HIS A 122 2.66 3.28 17.75
CA HIS A 122 2.48 4.63 18.30
C HIS A 122 1.53 5.48 17.47
N ARG A 123 0.67 6.25 18.15
CA ARG A 123 -0.21 7.22 17.49
C ARG A 123 0.60 8.38 16.94
N THR A 124 0.37 8.73 15.68
CA THR A 124 1.05 9.87 15.05
C THR A 124 0.22 11.14 15.18
N PRO A 125 0.78 12.28 15.64
CA PRO A 125 0.09 13.57 15.63
C PRO A 125 -0.38 13.92 14.21
N LEU A 126 -1.60 14.48 14.07
CA LEU A 126 -2.11 14.88 12.75
C LEU A 126 -1.35 16.09 12.17
N THR A 127 -0.86 16.96 13.05
CA THR A 127 0.05 18.07 12.77
C THR A 127 0.91 18.31 14.01
N GLU A 128 2.06 18.97 13.88
CA GLU A 128 2.96 19.27 15.01
C GLU A 128 2.29 20.04 16.15
N ARG A 129 1.21 20.78 15.85
CA ARG A 129 0.46 21.59 16.82
C ARG A 129 -0.87 20.95 17.27
N SER A 130 -1.23 19.79 16.71
CA SER A 130 -2.51 19.15 16.98
C SER A 130 -2.47 18.31 18.25
N LYS A 131 -3.41 18.54 19.17
CA LYS A 131 -3.69 17.63 20.30
C LYS A 131 -4.36 16.32 19.87
N ARG A 132 -4.81 16.22 18.61
CA ARG A 132 -5.41 15.01 18.03
C ARG A 132 -4.36 14.21 17.28
N SER A 133 -4.31 12.92 17.57
CA SER A 133 -3.43 11.95 16.92
C SER A 133 -4.23 10.97 16.09
N ALA A 134 -3.69 10.59 14.93
CA ALA A 134 -4.20 9.49 14.14
C ALA A 134 -4.02 8.17 14.92
N PRO A 135 -4.93 7.21 14.77
CA PRO A 135 -4.76 5.90 15.40
C PRO A 135 -3.54 5.20 14.80
N SER A 136 -2.82 4.42 15.59
CA SER A 136 -1.66 3.66 15.16
C SER A 136 -2.04 2.56 14.15
N ALA A 137 -1.05 1.97 13.49
CA ALA A 137 -1.31 0.86 12.58
C ALA A 137 -1.82 -0.37 13.35
N PHE A 138 -1.34 -0.58 14.58
CA PHE A 138 -1.89 -1.61 15.48
C PHE A 138 -3.35 -1.39 15.81
N GLU A 139 -3.71 -0.17 16.23
CA GLU A 139 -5.11 0.18 16.56
C GLU A 139 -6.02 0.02 15.33
N LEU A 140 -5.55 0.42 14.15
CA LEU A 140 -6.28 0.19 12.90
C LEU A 140 -6.46 -1.30 12.61
N ALA A 141 -5.44 -2.12 12.84
CA ALA A 141 -5.48 -3.56 12.59
C ALA A 141 -6.43 -4.28 13.58
N ARG A 142 -6.52 -3.81 14.83
CA ARG A 142 -7.40 -4.37 15.86
C ARG A 142 -8.82 -3.82 15.84
N ALA A 143 -9.06 -2.67 15.20
CA ALA A 143 -10.39 -2.11 15.06
C ALA A 143 -11.35 -3.06 14.30
N GLY A 144 -12.58 -3.20 14.78
CA GLY A 144 -13.67 -3.86 14.06
C GLY A 144 -13.68 -5.39 14.09
N GLY A 145 -13.32 -6.02 15.23
CA GLY A 145 -13.52 -7.46 15.44
C GLY A 145 -12.55 -8.37 14.67
N ARG A 146 -11.31 -7.91 14.46
CA ARG A 146 -10.27 -8.61 13.69
C ARG A 146 -9.33 -9.40 14.62
N GLU A 147 -9.88 -10.07 15.62
CA GLU A 147 -9.11 -10.69 16.70
C GLU A 147 -8.20 -11.82 16.19
N ASP A 148 -8.67 -12.55 15.18
CA ASP A 148 -7.96 -13.66 14.53
C ASP A 148 -6.82 -13.22 13.60
N LEU A 149 -6.68 -11.92 13.32
CA LEU A 149 -5.54 -11.42 12.53
C LEU A 149 -4.24 -11.66 13.32
N THR A 150 -3.31 -12.41 12.73
CA THR A 150 -1.99 -12.58 13.34
C THR A 150 -1.15 -11.33 13.09
N ILE A 151 -0.66 -10.72 14.16
CA ILE A 151 0.21 -9.55 14.10
C ILE A 151 1.55 -9.91 14.73
N LEU A 152 2.60 -9.94 13.91
CA LEU A 152 3.99 -10.05 14.34
C LEU A 152 4.54 -8.62 14.57
N LEU A 153 5.25 -8.40 15.67
CA LEU A 153 5.93 -7.16 15.96
C LEU A 153 7.44 -7.39 15.95
N LEU A 154 8.17 -6.51 15.27
CA LEU A 154 9.61 -6.36 15.46
C LEU A 154 9.88 -5.16 16.37
N SER A 155 10.44 -5.42 17.55
CA SER A 155 10.86 -4.38 18.49
C SER A 155 12.37 -4.35 18.71
N ALA A 156 12.91 -3.18 19.06
CA ALA A 156 14.32 -3.01 19.34
C ALA A 156 14.77 -3.83 20.57
N ARG A 157 13.88 -4.00 21.55
CA ARG A 157 14.16 -4.73 22.79
C ARG A 157 14.15 -6.24 22.59
N ALA A 158 13.02 -6.77 22.11
CA ALA A 158 12.73 -8.21 22.13
C ALA A 158 12.97 -8.90 20.78
N GLY A 159 13.20 -8.15 19.70
CA GLY A 159 13.20 -8.73 18.35
C GLY A 159 11.78 -9.10 17.93
N PHE A 160 11.60 -10.28 17.35
CA PHE A 160 10.29 -10.75 16.86
C PHE A 160 9.40 -11.30 17.99
N THR A 161 8.19 -10.74 18.12
CA THR A 161 7.16 -11.18 19.07
C THR A 161 5.76 -11.12 18.44
N LEU A 162 4.72 -11.62 19.12
CA LEU A 162 3.34 -11.31 18.75
C LEU A 162 2.94 -9.97 19.36
N ALA A 163 2.27 -9.14 18.57
CA ALA A 163 1.77 -7.86 19.05
C ALA A 163 0.60 -8.08 20.03
N GLY A 164 0.82 -7.71 21.29
CA GLY A 164 -0.18 -7.62 22.35
C GLY A 164 -0.29 -6.21 22.90
N VAL A 165 -1.21 -5.99 23.84
CA VAL A 165 -1.43 -4.67 24.48
C VAL A 165 -0.18 -4.16 25.20
N GLU A 166 0.61 -5.08 25.79
CA GLU A 166 1.86 -4.75 26.49
C GLU A 166 2.96 -4.24 25.54
N ALA A 167 2.84 -4.51 24.24
CA ALA A 167 3.82 -4.08 23.25
C ALA A 167 3.80 -2.57 22.97
N GLU A 168 2.74 -1.86 23.36
CA GLU A 168 2.65 -0.40 23.28
C GLU A 168 3.65 0.31 24.22
N ALA A 169 4.13 -0.38 25.27
CA ALA A 169 5.05 0.19 26.25
C ALA A 169 6.50 0.32 25.73
N ASP A 170 6.86 -0.35 24.64
CA ASP A 170 8.19 -0.25 24.05
C ASP A 170 8.31 1.05 23.22
N SER A 171 9.01 2.04 23.77
CA SER A 171 9.29 3.31 23.09
C SER A 171 10.67 3.36 22.44
N ALA A 172 11.47 2.29 22.53
CA ALA A 172 12.83 2.32 22.03
C ALA A 172 12.86 2.28 20.49
N CYS A 173 13.57 3.23 19.89
CA CYS A 173 13.87 3.20 18.46
C CYS A 173 14.99 2.19 18.17
N LEU A 174 14.82 1.39 17.14
CA LEU A 174 15.85 0.49 16.63
C LEU A 174 17.01 1.29 16.04
N THR A 175 18.19 1.13 16.63
CA THR A 175 19.45 1.70 16.12
C THR A 175 20.12 0.75 15.13
N PRO A 176 21.02 1.23 14.25
CA PRO A 176 21.74 0.37 13.31
C PRO A 176 22.53 -0.75 14.02
N ALA A 177 23.24 -0.42 15.10
CA ALA A 177 24.00 -1.40 15.88
C ALA A 177 23.09 -2.47 16.49
N ARG A 178 21.93 -2.07 17.04
CA ARG A 178 20.97 -3.03 17.58
C ARG A 178 20.35 -3.90 16.48
N ALA A 179 20.15 -3.35 15.29
CA ALA A 179 19.70 -4.12 14.14
C ALA A 179 20.76 -5.16 13.70
N ASP A 180 22.06 -4.83 13.76
CA ASP A 180 23.13 -5.80 13.47
C ASP A 180 23.17 -6.93 14.50
N GLU A 181 22.98 -6.59 15.79
CA GLU A 181 22.85 -7.57 16.87
C GLU A 181 21.67 -8.52 16.62
N LEU A 182 20.48 -7.97 16.30
CA LEU A 182 19.30 -8.78 16.02
C LEU A 182 19.47 -9.67 14.77
N ILE A 183 20.13 -9.18 13.72
CA ILE A 183 20.40 -9.96 12.51
C ILE A 183 21.36 -11.11 12.80
N SER A 184 22.33 -10.89 13.68
CA SER A 184 23.36 -11.87 14.02
C SER A 184 22.92 -12.87 15.10
N ASP A 185 21.82 -12.59 15.81
CA ASP A 185 21.26 -13.41 16.88
C ASP A 185 20.49 -14.62 16.33
N PRO A 186 21.00 -15.86 16.48
CA PRO A 186 20.34 -17.06 15.97
C PRO A 186 18.97 -17.32 16.60
N SER A 187 18.74 -16.83 17.83
CA SER A 187 17.45 -17.04 18.52
C SER A 187 16.29 -16.37 17.81
N GLN A 188 16.55 -15.36 16.96
CA GLN A 188 15.52 -14.72 16.14
C GLN A 188 14.93 -15.67 15.09
N CYS A 189 15.75 -16.59 14.54
CA CYS A 189 15.24 -17.63 13.63
C CYS A 189 14.26 -18.56 14.37
N ASP A 190 14.61 -18.99 15.57
CA ASP A 190 13.78 -19.87 16.39
C ASP A 190 12.50 -19.15 16.81
N ALA A 191 12.59 -17.87 17.18
CA ALA A 191 11.45 -17.04 17.53
C ALA A 191 10.45 -16.95 16.36
N ILE A 192 10.88 -16.54 15.16
CA ILE A 192 9.98 -16.45 13.99
C ILE A 192 9.36 -17.81 13.68
N THR A 193 10.16 -18.88 13.71
CA THR A 193 9.67 -20.24 13.43
C THR A 193 8.58 -20.63 14.41
N ALA A 194 8.81 -20.43 15.71
CA ALA A 194 7.83 -20.73 16.76
C ALA A 194 6.57 -19.88 16.63
N LEU A 195 6.70 -18.59 16.32
CA LEU A 195 5.58 -17.66 16.18
C LEU A 195 4.68 -17.96 14.97
N LEU A 196 5.23 -18.58 13.93
CA LEU A 196 4.51 -18.93 12.71
C LEU A 196 4.09 -20.41 12.65
N ALA A 197 4.59 -21.24 13.55
CA ALA A 197 4.33 -22.68 13.60
C ALA A 197 2.82 -22.99 13.70
N GLY A 198 2.38 -24.00 12.95
CA GLY A 198 0.99 -24.49 12.98
C GLY A 198 -0.04 -23.56 12.35
N ARG A 199 0.36 -22.42 11.78
CA ARG A 199 -0.54 -21.45 11.14
C ARG A 199 -0.43 -21.51 9.62
N GLN A 200 -1.55 -21.29 8.93
CA GLN A 200 -1.59 -21.20 7.48
C GLN A 200 -1.93 -19.77 7.06
N PHE A 201 -1.10 -19.19 6.21
CA PHE A 201 -1.26 -17.83 5.73
C PHE A 201 -1.38 -17.79 4.21
N ASP A 202 -2.33 -17.01 3.71
CA ASP A 202 -2.52 -16.76 2.27
C ASP A 202 -2.18 -15.32 1.88
N ASP A 203 -2.08 -14.41 2.84
CA ASP A 203 -1.84 -12.99 2.61
C ASP A 203 -0.96 -12.41 3.72
N ILE A 204 0.12 -11.73 3.34
CA ILE A 204 1.04 -11.05 4.26
C ILE A 204 1.22 -9.59 3.87
N LEU A 205 1.18 -8.70 4.87
CA LEU A 205 1.59 -7.31 4.75
C LEU A 205 2.71 -7.01 5.74
N VAL A 206 3.78 -6.38 5.27
CA VAL A 206 4.83 -5.83 6.13
C VAL A 206 4.75 -4.30 6.17
N SER A 207 4.57 -3.74 7.36
CA SER A 207 4.76 -2.32 7.66
C SER A 207 6.07 -2.16 8.41
N ALA A 208 7.14 -1.82 7.69
CA ALA A 208 8.45 -1.59 8.27
C ALA A 208 9.32 -0.77 7.30
N HIS A 209 10.19 0.06 7.87
CA HIS A 209 11.07 0.97 7.14
C HIS A 209 12.44 1.08 7.83
N GLY A 210 13.44 1.56 7.09
CA GLY A 210 14.80 1.75 7.61
C GLY A 210 15.38 0.44 8.18
N ASP A 211 16.02 0.53 9.35
CA ASP A 211 16.63 -0.62 10.01
C ASP A 211 15.64 -1.73 10.37
N TYR A 212 14.36 -1.41 10.63
CA TYR A 212 13.35 -2.45 10.87
C TYR A 212 13.15 -3.31 9.61
N LEU A 213 13.09 -2.69 8.44
CA LEU A 213 12.97 -3.43 7.17
C LEU A 213 14.24 -4.23 6.89
N ARG A 214 15.42 -3.71 7.25
CA ARG A 214 16.70 -4.39 7.09
C ARG A 214 16.76 -5.68 7.92
N VAL A 215 16.32 -5.63 9.18
CA VAL A 215 16.21 -6.83 10.03
C VAL A 215 15.22 -7.81 9.43
N ILE A 216 14.02 -7.36 9.03
CA ILE A 216 12.99 -8.22 8.43
C ILE A 216 13.48 -8.89 7.13
N ASP A 217 14.21 -8.17 6.28
CA ASP A 217 14.78 -8.72 5.04
C ASP A 217 15.78 -9.84 5.32
N ALA A 218 16.61 -9.72 6.35
CA ALA A 218 17.58 -10.74 6.75
C ALA A 218 16.90 -12.07 7.12
N PHE A 219 15.68 -12.02 7.64
CA PHE A 219 14.88 -13.20 7.97
C PHE A 219 13.75 -13.50 6.95
N SER A 220 13.79 -12.89 5.76
CA SER A 220 12.74 -13.03 4.74
C SER A 220 12.43 -14.49 4.35
N VAL A 221 13.44 -15.37 4.40
CA VAL A 221 13.30 -16.81 4.11
C VAL A 221 12.42 -17.54 5.14
N MET A 222 12.30 -17.01 6.36
CA MET A 222 11.52 -17.60 7.45
C MET A 222 10.02 -17.28 7.32
N PHE A 223 9.66 -16.25 6.55
CA PHE A 223 8.27 -15.92 6.32
C PHE A 223 7.59 -16.90 5.33
N PRO A 224 6.29 -17.19 5.53
CA PRO A 224 5.53 -18.08 4.66
C PRO A 224 5.39 -17.50 3.26
N LEU A 225 5.49 -18.36 2.24
CA LEU A 225 5.09 -18.00 0.88
C LEU A 225 3.57 -17.91 0.82
N CYS A 226 3.08 -16.69 0.67
CA CYS A 226 1.66 -16.38 0.59
C CYS A 226 1.27 -16.13 -0.87
N ARG A 227 0.01 -16.37 -1.22
CA ARG A 227 -0.54 -16.00 -2.54
C ARG A 227 -0.39 -14.50 -2.80
N THR A 228 -0.57 -13.71 -1.74
CA THR A 228 -0.38 -12.26 -1.77
C THR A 228 0.69 -11.87 -0.77
N MET A 229 1.75 -11.21 -1.24
CA MET A 229 2.83 -10.68 -0.41
C MET A 229 3.00 -9.21 -0.73
N ALA A 230 2.87 -8.34 0.26
CA ALA A 230 2.92 -6.90 0.08
C ALA A 230 3.70 -6.21 1.20
N ARG A 231 4.16 -4.99 0.92
CA ARG A 231 4.68 -4.10 1.96
C ARG A 231 4.19 -2.68 1.81
N THR A 232 4.16 -1.94 2.91
CA THR A 232 3.98 -0.49 2.84
C THR A 232 5.25 0.16 2.27
N ARG A 233 5.07 1.28 1.57
CA ARG A 233 6.13 2.04 0.91
C ARG A 233 5.84 3.54 0.99
N ASN A 234 6.85 4.35 0.71
CA ASN A 234 6.77 5.81 0.54
C ASN A 234 6.44 6.56 1.85
N SER A 235 5.67 7.66 1.77
CA SER A 235 5.35 8.53 2.91
C SER A 235 4.43 7.86 3.96
N PRO A 236 4.43 8.30 5.23
CA PRO A 236 3.53 7.77 6.27
C PRO A 236 2.05 7.81 5.89
N LEU A 237 1.60 8.85 5.19
CA LEU A 237 0.23 8.94 4.68
C LEU A 237 -0.08 7.84 3.67
N GLN A 238 0.85 7.55 2.76
CA GLN A 238 0.71 6.46 1.79
C GLN A 238 0.78 5.10 2.47
N GLN A 239 1.69 4.91 3.43
CA GLN A 239 1.78 3.68 4.21
C GLN A 239 0.46 3.37 4.93
N ARG A 240 -0.16 4.38 5.54
CA ARG A 240 -1.48 4.24 6.16
C ARG A 240 -2.59 3.91 5.15
N ALA A 241 -2.55 4.52 3.97
CA ALA A 241 -3.48 4.19 2.88
C ALA A 241 -3.28 2.75 2.37
N HIS A 242 -2.04 2.29 2.27
CA HIS A 242 -1.67 0.92 1.93
C HIS A 242 -2.19 -0.08 2.97
N LEU A 243 -1.96 0.20 4.25
CA LEU A 243 -2.48 -0.62 5.35
C LEU A 243 -4.00 -0.73 5.30
N ARG A 244 -4.71 0.40 5.12
CA ARG A 244 -6.17 0.42 4.97
C ARG A 244 -6.63 -0.41 3.78
N THR A 245 -6.02 -0.20 2.61
CA THR A 245 -6.31 -0.98 1.40
C THR A 245 -6.18 -2.47 1.65
N TRP A 246 -5.13 -2.89 2.37
CA TRP A 246 -4.93 -4.27 2.72
C TRP A 246 -5.98 -4.76 3.74
N LEU A 247 -6.25 -4.01 4.81
CA LEU A 247 -7.25 -4.35 5.83
C LEU A 247 -8.67 -4.46 5.24
N ASP A 248 -9.05 -3.59 4.30
CA ASP A 248 -10.36 -3.59 3.67
C ASP A 248 -10.65 -4.87 2.85
N ARG A 249 -9.60 -5.65 2.50
CA ARG A 249 -9.73 -6.97 1.86
C ARG A 249 -9.88 -8.12 2.84
N GLY A 250 -9.85 -7.87 4.15
CA GLY A 250 -10.00 -8.93 5.14
C GLY A 250 -11.46 -9.31 5.31
N ARG A 251 -11.72 -10.62 5.40
CA ARG A 251 -13.07 -11.14 5.66
C ARG A 251 -13.12 -11.87 6.99
N ALA A 252 -14.22 -11.73 7.71
CA ALA A 252 -14.52 -12.64 8.81
C ALA A 252 -14.90 -14.02 8.25
N PRO A 253 -14.71 -15.11 9.00
CA PRO A 253 -15.19 -16.42 8.60
C PRO A 253 -16.68 -16.38 8.24
N GLY A 254 -17.06 -17.03 7.13
CA GLY A 254 -18.44 -17.07 6.68
C GLY A 254 -18.96 -15.80 5.99
N THR A 255 -18.17 -14.71 5.89
CA THR A 255 -18.60 -13.53 5.13
C THR A 255 -18.16 -13.59 3.66
N ASN A 256 -19.08 -13.22 2.78
CA ASN A 256 -18.80 -12.94 1.39
C ASN A 256 -18.42 -11.46 1.25
N ILE A 257 -17.31 -11.17 0.55
CA ILE A 257 -16.86 -9.81 0.24
C ILE A 257 -16.72 -9.70 -1.27
N GLY A 258 -17.23 -8.61 -1.84
CA GLY A 258 -17.10 -8.33 -3.25
C GLY A 258 -15.65 -8.14 -3.66
N ALA A 259 -15.14 -9.03 -4.50
CA ALA A 259 -13.82 -8.91 -5.11
C ALA A 259 -13.87 -7.91 -6.28
N GLY A 260 -12.79 -7.13 -6.47
CA GLY A 260 -12.63 -6.25 -7.64
C GLY A 260 -12.20 -4.82 -7.34
N HIS A 261 -11.80 -4.11 -8.40
CA HIS A 261 -11.34 -2.72 -8.33
C HIS A 261 -12.51 -1.75 -8.21
N ILE A 262 -12.43 -0.81 -7.26
CA ILE A 262 -13.43 0.26 -7.13
C ILE A 262 -13.05 1.43 -8.03
N ARG A 263 -13.85 1.66 -9.06
CA ARG A 263 -13.67 2.78 -10.00
C ARG A 263 -14.34 4.03 -9.45
N TRP A 264 -13.58 5.10 -9.29
CA TRP A 264 -14.08 6.38 -8.79
C TRP A 264 -14.41 7.33 -9.93
N SER A 265 -15.47 8.10 -9.79
CA SER A 265 -15.88 9.11 -10.76
C SER A 265 -16.47 10.33 -10.06
N LYS A 266 -16.26 11.51 -10.66
CA LYS A 266 -16.88 12.76 -10.21
C LYS A 266 -18.06 13.04 -11.11
N VAL A 267 -19.25 13.19 -10.54
CA VAL A 267 -20.49 13.51 -11.26
C VAL A 267 -21.02 14.87 -10.80
N ALA A 268 -21.91 15.48 -11.58
CA ALA A 268 -22.44 16.82 -11.30
C ALA A 268 -23.06 16.95 -9.89
N GLN A 269 -23.64 15.87 -9.36
CA GLN A 269 -24.25 15.82 -8.01
C GLN A 269 -23.32 15.30 -6.90
N GLY A 270 -22.04 15.04 -7.18
CA GLY A 270 -21.06 14.67 -6.15
C GLY A 270 -20.13 13.51 -6.53
N LEU A 271 -19.64 12.81 -5.50
CA LEU A 271 -18.77 11.66 -5.67
C LEU A 271 -19.59 10.42 -6.02
N SER A 272 -19.08 9.60 -6.95
CA SER A 272 -19.61 8.28 -7.26
C SER A 272 -18.49 7.25 -7.36
N ALA A 273 -18.82 6.00 -7.06
CA ALA A 273 -17.91 4.88 -7.22
C ALA A 273 -18.65 3.62 -7.69
N LYS A 274 -17.96 2.74 -8.40
CA LYS A 274 -18.50 1.50 -8.96
C LYS A 274 -17.66 0.29 -8.57
N LEU A 275 -18.33 -0.80 -8.20
CA LEU A 275 -17.76 -2.13 -7.99
C LEU A 275 -18.66 -3.17 -8.65
N GLY A 276 -18.22 -3.76 -9.77
CA GLY A 276 -19.04 -4.72 -10.52
C GLY A 276 -20.34 -4.06 -11.02
N GLU A 277 -21.48 -4.64 -10.63
CA GLU A 277 -22.82 -4.10 -10.93
C GLU A 277 -23.25 -2.96 -9.99
N PHE A 278 -22.56 -2.77 -8.87
CA PHE A 278 -22.95 -1.80 -7.85
C PHE A 278 -22.34 -0.43 -8.12
N VAL A 279 -23.17 0.60 -7.99
CA VAL A 279 -22.80 2.00 -8.11
C VAL A 279 -23.28 2.73 -6.87
N VAL A 280 -22.36 3.30 -6.11
CA VAL A 280 -22.69 4.15 -4.96
C VAL A 280 -22.57 5.62 -5.36
N ARG A 281 -23.54 6.44 -4.93
CA ARG A 281 -23.60 7.87 -5.24
C ARG A 281 -23.94 8.69 -4.01
N TYR A 282 -23.23 9.80 -3.83
CA TYR A 282 -23.58 10.79 -2.81
C TYR A 282 -24.90 11.49 -3.16
N ALA A 283 -25.86 11.46 -2.23
CA ALA A 283 -27.20 11.99 -2.42
C ALA A 283 -27.41 13.37 -1.79
N GLY A 284 -26.52 13.79 -0.88
CA GLY A 284 -26.62 15.07 -0.21
C GLY A 284 -26.68 14.96 1.33
N PRO A 285 -26.96 16.07 2.02
CA PRO A 285 -27.25 16.08 3.44
C PRO A 285 -28.53 15.29 3.76
N ALA A 286 -28.54 14.55 4.87
CA ALA A 286 -29.73 13.87 5.36
C ALA A 286 -30.65 14.83 6.14
N SER A 287 -31.93 14.49 6.27
CA SER A 287 -33.00 15.35 6.82
C SER A 287 -32.83 15.74 8.29
N GLN A 288 -32.19 14.90 9.11
CA GLN A 288 -32.00 15.20 10.55
C GLN A 288 -30.58 15.66 10.88
N ARG A 289 -29.56 14.90 10.47
CA ARG A 289 -28.12 15.22 10.58
C ARG A 289 -27.34 14.26 9.70
N GLY A 290 -26.12 14.59 9.25
CA GLY A 290 -25.29 13.67 8.45
C GLY A 290 -25.57 13.74 6.94
N HIS A 291 -25.22 12.68 6.22
CA HIS A 291 -25.31 12.62 4.77
C HIS A 291 -25.87 11.29 4.30
N LEU A 292 -26.41 11.27 3.09
CA LEU A 292 -26.99 10.09 2.47
C LEU A 292 -26.15 9.66 1.26
N ILE A 293 -25.94 8.35 1.14
CA ILE A 293 -25.43 7.72 -0.08
C ILE A 293 -26.44 6.68 -0.56
N HIS A 294 -26.67 6.61 -1.87
CA HIS A 294 -27.52 5.61 -2.51
C HIS A 294 -26.67 4.52 -3.12
N MET A 295 -27.01 3.26 -2.83
CA MET A 295 -26.52 2.09 -3.53
C MET A 295 -27.47 1.74 -4.67
N MET A 296 -26.95 1.77 -5.89
CA MET A 296 -27.67 1.53 -7.12
C MET A 296 -27.04 0.37 -7.89
N LEU A 297 -27.79 -0.21 -8.81
CA LEU A 297 -27.26 -1.06 -9.86
C LEU A 297 -26.84 -0.21 -11.07
N THR A 298 -26.14 -0.81 -12.03
CA THR A 298 -25.70 -0.11 -13.25
C THR A 298 -26.83 0.42 -14.12
N ASP A 299 -28.04 -0.10 -13.96
CA ASP A 299 -29.26 0.39 -14.63
C ASP A 299 -29.88 1.61 -13.94
N GLY A 300 -29.32 2.06 -12.82
CA GLY A 300 -29.79 3.21 -12.05
C GLY A 300 -30.86 2.88 -11.00
N SER A 301 -31.35 1.65 -10.91
CA SER A 301 -32.27 1.21 -9.86
C SER A 301 -31.57 1.08 -8.51
N LEU A 302 -32.32 1.20 -7.40
CA LEU A 302 -31.76 0.95 -6.06
C LEU A 302 -31.44 -0.54 -5.91
N ALA A 303 -30.30 -0.85 -5.30
CA ALA A 303 -29.87 -2.22 -5.04
C ALA A 303 -30.69 -2.85 -3.88
N THR A 304 -31.92 -3.26 -4.14
CA THR A 304 -32.80 -3.92 -3.16
C THR A 304 -32.71 -5.45 -3.24
N GLY A 305 -33.11 -6.14 -2.17
CA GLY A 305 -33.14 -7.61 -2.13
C GLY A 305 -31.78 -8.28 -1.90
N TYR A 306 -30.77 -7.52 -1.46
CA TYR A 306 -29.46 -8.05 -1.10
C TYR A 306 -29.40 -8.36 0.40
N VAL A 307 -28.86 -9.52 0.74
CA VAL A 307 -28.65 -9.94 2.14
C VAL A 307 -27.19 -10.30 2.41
N THR A 308 -26.77 -10.12 3.66
CA THR A 308 -25.48 -10.63 4.15
C THR A 308 -25.48 -12.15 4.18
N ALA A 309 -24.31 -12.76 4.40
CA ALA A 309 -24.19 -14.20 4.63
C ALA A 309 -24.99 -14.68 5.86
N ALA A 310 -25.21 -13.79 6.85
CA ALA A 310 -26.06 -14.03 8.01
C ALA A 310 -27.57 -13.83 7.71
N ARG A 311 -27.94 -13.64 6.43
CA ARG A 311 -29.31 -13.38 5.95
C ARG A 311 -29.91 -12.06 6.44
N GLU A 312 -29.07 -11.09 6.83
CA GLU A 312 -29.55 -9.76 7.20
C GLU A 312 -29.75 -8.90 5.95
N PRO A 313 -30.90 -8.21 5.80
CA PRO A 313 -31.15 -7.35 4.65
C PRO A 313 -30.23 -6.12 4.63
N LEU A 314 -29.77 -5.76 3.44
CA LEU A 314 -29.01 -4.54 3.20
C LEU A 314 -29.93 -3.43 2.69
N ALA A 315 -29.91 -2.30 3.39
CA ALA A 315 -30.57 -1.09 2.92
C ALA A 315 -29.71 -0.42 1.83
N PRO A 316 -30.28 -0.09 0.65
CA PRO A 316 -29.55 0.65 -0.39
C PRO A 316 -29.31 2.11 0.00
N ASP A 317 -30.13 2.65 0.90
CA ASP A 317 -29.99 4.02 1.42
C ASP A 317 -29.18 3.99 2.71
N ILE A 318 -27.96 4.52 2.65
CA ILE A 318 -27.01 4.42 3.76
C ILE A 318 -26.74 5.81 4.32
N TRP A 319 -26.99 5.94 5.61
CA TRP A 319 -26.71 7.15 6.37
C TRP A 319 -25.26 7.17 6.84
N ILE A 320 -24.58 8.31 6.64
CA ILE A 320 -23.21 8.53 7.11
C ILE A 320 -23.15 9.79 7.97
N SER A 321 -22.37 9.74 9.05
CA SER A 321 -22.31 10.83 10.03
C SER A 321 -21.54 12.07 9.55
N SER A 322 -20.59 11.91 8.62
CA SER A 322 -19.71 12.99 8.17
C SER A 322 -19.28 12.85 6.72
N LYS A 323 -19.37 13.95 5.96
CA LYS A 323 -18.84 14.04 4.58
C LYS A 323 -17.34 13.77 4.50
N ALA A 324 -16.58 14.00 5.58
CA ALA A 324 -15.14 13.76 5.59
C ALA A 324 -14.80 12.26 5.43
N ARG A 325 -15.70 11.36 5.84
CA ARG A 325 -15.55 9.91 5.68
C ARG A 325 -16.26 9.36 4.44
N LEU A 326 -16.80 10.22 3.58
CA LEU A 326 -17.62 9.82 2.43
C LEU A 326 -16.97 8.71 1.58
N ARG A 327 -15.68 8.88 1.24
CA ARG A 327 -14.95 7.90 0.42
C ARG A 327 -14.78 6.54 1.12
N GLU A 328 -14.54 6.56 2.42
CA GLU A 328 -14.40 5.36 3.26
C GLU A 328 -15.73 4.62 3.37
N GLU A 329 -16.81 5.34 3.70
CA GLU A 329 -18.15 4.75 3.84
C GLU A 329 -18.70 4.22 2.51
N MET A 330 -18.47 4.93 1.39
CA MET A 330 -18.82 4.45 0.05
C MET A 330 -18.04 3.17 -0.33
N THR A 331 -16.77 3.07 0.07
CA THR A 331 -15.96 1.86 -0.14
C THR A 331 -16.53 0.69 0.64
N LEU A 332 -16.82 0.90 1.92
CA LEU A 332 -17.41 -0.12 2.79
C LEU A 332 -18.76 -0.60 2.27
N ALA A 333 -19.62 0.33 1.85
CA ALA A 333 -20.91 0.04 1.25
C ALA A 333 -20.77 -0.82 -0.02
N LEU A 334 -19.91 -0.43 -0.96
CA LEU A 334 -19.68 -1.20 -2.19
C LEU A 334 -19.19 -2.62 -1.88
N ARG A 335 -18.24 -2.77 -0.94
CA ARG A 335 -17.71 -4.09 -0.56
C ARG A 335 -18.77 -4.95 0.11
N ARG A 336 -19.64 -4.36 0.93
CA ARG A 336 -20.76 -5.04 1.59
C ARG A 336 -21.78 -5.54 0.58
N PHE A 337 -22.17 -4.71 -0.39
CA PHE A 337 -23.08 -5.10 -1.47
C PHE A 337 -22.45 -6.09 -2.45
N GLY A 338 -21.20 -5.88 -2.85
CA GLY A 338 -20.47 -6.81 -3.70
C GLY A 338 -20.27 -8.19 -3.08
N GLY A 339 -20.35 -8.30 -1.77
CA GLY A 339 -20.33 -9.56 -1.03
C GLY A 339 -21.71 -10.09 -0.66
N ALA A 340 -22.78 -9.36 -0.95
CA ALA A 340 -24.12 -9.77 -0.60
C ALA A 340 -24.66 -10.81 -1.58
N THR A 341 -25.58 -11.63 -1.11
CA THR A 341 -26.35 -12.53 -1.98
C THR A 341 -27.66 -11.85 -2.32
N ARG A 342 -28.03 -11.86 -3.61
CA ARG A 342 -29.36 -11.40 -4.02
C ARG A 342 -30.36 -12.50 -3.73
N LEU A 343 -31.26 -12.26 -2.79
CA LEU A 343 -32.48 -13.04 -2.67
C LEU A 343 -33.49 -12.37 -3.60
N ALA A 344 -33.71 -12.94 -4.78
CA ALA A 344 -34.75 -12.48 -5.69
C ALA A 344 -36.07 -12.32 -4.91
N GLY A 345 -36.77 -11.20 -5.15
CA GLY A 345 -37.89 -10.76 -4.33
C GLY A 345 -38.94 -11.84 -4.11
N ASN A 346 -39.02 -12.32 -2.88
CA ASN A 346 -40.28 -12.63 -2.24
C ASN A 346 -40.46 -11.58 -1.15
N ALA A 347 -41.03 -10.44 -1.55
CA ALA A 347 -41.53 -9.43 -0.61
C ALA A 347 -42.63 -9.99 0.33
N ASP A 348 -43.08 -11.22 0.11
CA ASP A 348 -44.17 -11.87 0.86
C ASP A 348 -43.71 -12.86 1.95
N LEU A 349 -42.42 -13.09 2.17
CA LEU A 349 -41.98 -14.05 3.22
C LEU A 349 -41.72 -13.42 4.61
N PHE A 350 -41.77 -12.09 4.72
CA PHE A 350 -41.59 -11.40 6.01
C PHE A 350 -42.80 -10.54 6.43
N SER A 351 -43.90 -10.63 5.68
CA SER A 351 -45.21 -10.10 6.08
C SER A 351 -46.10 -11.25 6.54
N GLY A 352 -45.82 -11.78 7.73
CA GLY A 352 -46.58 -12.87 8.32
C GLY A 352 -46.65 -12.73 9.84
N THR A 353 -47.66 -11.97 10.27
CA THR A 353 -48.26 -11.84 11.62
C THR A 353 -47.37 -11.52 12.82
#